data_AF-A0A369T7R9-F1
#
_entry.id   AF-A0A369T7R9-F1
#
_cell.length_a   1.000
_cell.length_b   1.000
_cell.length_c   1.000
_cell.angle_alpha   90.00
_cell.angle_beta   90.00
_cell.angle_gamma   90.00
#
_symmetry.space_group_name_H-M   'P 1'
#
loop_
_entity.id
_entity.type
_entity.pdbx_description
1 polymer ?
#
loop_
_entity_poly.entity_id
_entity_poly.type
_entity_poly.pdbx_seq_one_letter_code
_entity_poly.pdbx_strand_id
1 'polypeptide(L)'
;MSEPGVYARDPDGRWRLIHSDRGGDYHLHDIREAFAIGTAGQDEDGTPMLSLDQRDLRQLKALADAQSFDHDPDLIALCGDIYRFAQEGRQVRYTFRQVF
;
A
#
# COMPACT_ATOMS: atom_id res chain seq x y z
N MET A 1 -17.96 -3.87 -10.95
CA MET A 1 -16.51 -3.93 -11.24
C MET A 1 -15.84 -2.99 -10.25
N SER A 2 -14.77 -3.43 -9.59
CA SER A 2 -13.98 -2.56 -8.70
C SER A 2 -13.20 -1.56 -9.56
N GLU A 3 -12.98 -0.37 -9.03
CA GLU A 3 -12.12 0.64 -9.68
C GLU A 3 -10.65 0.20 -9.58
N PRO A 4 -9.83 0.36 -10.64
CA PRO A 4 -8.40 0.05 -10.56
C PRO A 4 -7.68 0.90 -9.49
N GLY A 5 -6.76 0.28 -8.77
CA GLY A 5 -5.98 0.91 -7.71
C GLY A 5 -5.73 0.02 -6.49
N VAL A 6 -5.31 0.64 -5.40
CA VAL A 6 -4.99 -0.04 -4.15
C VAL A 6 -6.12 0.10 -3.14
N TYR A 7 -6.57 -1.06 -2.65
CA TYR A 7 -7.59 -1.19 -1.62
C TYR A 7 -6.96 -1.60 -0.30
N ALA A 8 -7.42 -1.01 0.79
CA ALA A 8 -7.10 -1.44 2.14
C ALA A 8 -8.27 -2.19 2.77
N ARG A 9 -7.95 -3.18 3.61
CA ARG A 9 -8.94 -3.88 4.42
C ARG A 9 -9.23 -3.07 5.69
N ASP A 10 -10.48 -2.72 5.89
CA ASP A 10 -10.94 -2.04 7.10
C ASP A 10 -11.13 -3.03 8.28
N PRO A 11 -11.37 -2.54 9.50
CA PRO A 11 -11.60 -3.39 10.67
C PRO A 11 -12.84 -4.30 10.55
N ASP A 12 -13.83 -3.90 9.74
CA ASP A 12 -15.04 -4.69 9.45
C ASP A 12 -14.79 -5.76 8.37
N GLY A 13 -13.55 -5.87 7.87
CA GLY A 13 -13.13 -6.83 6.87
C GLY A 13 -13.48 -6.45 5.42
N ARG A 14 -14.01 -5.24 5.19
CA ARG A 14 -14.39 -4.70 3.88
C ARG A 14 -13.19 -4.07 3.20
N TRP A 15 -13.23 -4.05 1.87
CA TRP A 15 -12.20 -3.41 1.04
C TRP A 15 -12.61 -1.99 0.70
N ARG A 16 -11.73 -1.03 1.00
CA ARG A 16 -11.91 0.40 0.69
C ARG A 16 -10.79 0.85 -0.24
N LEU A 17 -11.13 1.52 -1.33
CA LEU A 17 -10.14 2.14 -2.22
C LEU A 17 -9.44 3.27 -1.44
N ILE A 18 -8.12 3.20 -1.34
CA ILE A 18 -7.30 4.21 -0.67
C ILE A 18 -6.46 5.01 -1.66
N HIS A 19 -6.22 4.45 -2.84
CA HIS A 19 -5.44 5.08 -3.89
C HIS A 19 -5.96 4.59 -5.24
N SER A 20 -6.48 5.49 -6.06
CA SER A 20 -6.93 5.19 -7.43
C SER A 20 -5.73 5.05 -8.35
N ASP A 21 -5.74 4.07 -9.24
CA ASP A 21 -4.75 4.01 -10.31
C ASP A 21 -4.94 5.21 -11.25
N ARG A 22 -3.85 5.91 -11.54
CA ARG A 22 -3.80 7.10 -12.41
C ARG A 22 -2.99 6.85 -13.69
N GLY A 23 -2.70 5.59 -14.00
CA GLY A 23 -1.88 5.18 -15.14
C GLY A 23 -0.38 5.21 -14.83
N GLY A 24 -0.01 5.07 -13.55
CA GLY A 24 1.39 4.95 -13.12
C GLY A 24 1.90 3.52 -13.30
N ASP A 25 3.20 3.35 -13.53
CA ASP A 25 3.84 2.04 -13.66
C ASP A 25 4.38 1.56 -12.31
N TYR A 26 3.48 1.39 -11.34
CA TYR A 26 3.82 0.89 -10.02
C TYR A 26 3.03 -0.37 -9.65
N HIS A 27 3.68 -1.23 -8.89
CA HIS A 27 3.07 -2.38 -8.25
C HIS A 27 3.11 -2.24 -6.74
N LEU A 28 2.10 -2.79 -6.07
CA LEU A 28 2.00 -2.79 -4.61
C LEU A 28 3.18 -3.53 -3.96
N HIS A 29 3.78 -4.50 -4.67
CA HIS A 29 4.96 -5.23 -4.20
C HIS A 29 6.25 -4.41 -4.31
N ASP A 30 6.29 -3.35 -5.12
CA ASP A 30 7.44 -2.46 -5.25
C ASP A 30 7.76 -1.79 -3.91
N ILE A 31 6.77 -1.59 -3.04
CA ILE A 31 7.00 -1.11 -1.66
C ILE A 31 7.96 -2.05 -0.90
N ARG A 32 7.80 -3.36 -1.06
CA ARG A 32 8.68 -4.34 -0.40
C ARG A 32 10.06 -4.34 -1.04
N GLU A 33 10.15 -4.22 -2.36
CA GLU A 33 11.42 -4.24 -3.08
C GLU A 33 12.24 -2.97 -2.82
N ALA A 34 11.59 -1.81 -2.86
CA ALA A 34 12.20 -0.50 -2.64
C ALA A 34 12.65 -0.28 -1.18
N PHE A 35 11.82 -0.68 -0.21
CA PHE A 35 12.00 -0.29 1.19
C PHE A 35 12.29 -1.46 2.14
N ALA A 36 12.25 -2.71 1.65
CA ALA A 36 12.42 -3.92 2.45
C ALA A 36 11.45 -4.03 3.65
N ILE A 37 10.22 -3.55 3.47
CA ILE A 37 9.16 -3.55 4.50
C ILE A 37 7.94 -4.35 4.05
N GLY A 38 7.21 -4.87 5.05
CA GLY A 38 5.99 -5.61 4.83
C GLY A 38 6.16 -7.04 4.31
N THR A 39 5.03 -7.71 4.18
CA THR A 39 4.93 -9.08 3.68
C THR A 39 4.09 -9.09 2.40
N ALA A 40 4.74 -9.36 1.27
CA ALA A 40 4.05 -9.57 0.00
C ALA A 40 3.38 -10.96 -0.05
N GLY A 41 2.24 -11.04 -0.71
CA GLY A 41 1.50 -12.28 -0.96
C GLY A 41 0.48 -12.10 -2.08
N GLN A 42 -0.41 -13.06 -2.23
CA GLN A 42 -1.53 -13.01 -3.16
C GLN A 42 -2.79 -13.57 -2.49
N ASP A 43 -3.97 -13.15 -2.92
CA ASP A 43 -5.24 -13.79 -2.51
C ASP A 43 -5.54 -15.04 -3.34
N GLU A 44 -6.68 -15.69 -3.07
CA GLU A 44 -7.11 -16.93 -3.74
C GLU A 44 -7.29 -16.75 -5.26
N ASP A 45 -7.58 -15.52 -5.72
CA ASP A 45 -7.74 -15.16 -7.13
C ASP A 45 -6.41 -14.73 -7.77
N GLY A 46 -5.29 -14.77 -7.02
CA GLY A 46 -3.96 -14.35 -7.50
C GLY A 46 -3.70 -12.84 -7.41
N THR A 47 -4.61 -12.08 -6.79
CA THR A 47 -4.51 -10.62 -6.66
C THR A 47 -3.32 -10.25 -5.75
N PRO A 48 -2.41 -9.34 -6.17
CA PRO A 48 -1.29 -8.93 -5.33
C PRO A 48 -1.75 -8.33 -4.00
N MET A 49 -1.17 -8.82 -2.91
CA MET A 49 -1.42 -8.34 -1.55
C MET A 49 -0.14 -7.90 -0.85
N LEU A 50 -0.26 -6.91 0.03
CA LEU A 50 0.81 -6.47 0.93
C LEU A 50 0.25 -6.33 2.33
N SER A 51 0.95 -6.88 3.32
CA SER A 51 0.62 -6.67 4.73
C SER A 51 1.70 -5.87 5.42
N LEU A 52 1.31 -4.82 6.15
CA LEU A 52 2.19 -3.94 6.91
C LEU A 52 1.76 -3.92 8.37
N ASP A 53 2.72 -3.95 9.28
CA ASP A 53 2.48 -3.66 10.70
C ASP A 53 2.71 -2.17 11.02
N GLN A 54 2.47 -1.80 12.29
CA GLN A 54 2.66 -0.43 12.76
C GLN A 54 4.11 0.08 12.66
N ARG A 55 5.10 -0.82 12.75
CA ARG A 55 6.51 -0.48 12.58
C ARG A 55 6.81 -0.22 11.12
N ASP A 56 6.33 -1.08 10.23
CA ASP A 56 6.48 -0.94 8.77
C ASP A 56 5.92 0.42 8.32
N LEU A 57 4.74 0.82 8.81
CA LEU A 57 4.08 2.08 8.40
C LEU A 57 4.88 3.32 8.83
N ARG A 58 5.51 3.28 10.01
CA ARG A 58 6.39 4.38 10.46
C ARG A 58 7.64 4.47 9.59
N GLN A 59 8.19 3.32 9.19
CA GLN A 59 9.36 3.27 8.32
C GLN A 59 9.01 3.69 6.88
N LEU A 60 7.86 3.24 6.36
CA LEU A 60 7.36 3.57 5.03
C LEU A 60 7.38 5.07 4.79
N LYS A 61 6.79 5.86 5.70
CA LYS A 61 6.73 7.32 5.53
C LYS A 61 8.12 7.95 5.49
N ALA A 62 8.99 7.56 6.42
CA ALA A 62 10.33 8.12 6.52
C ALA A 62 11.19 7.77 5.29
N LEU A 63 11.11 6.53 4.81
CA LEU A 63 11.87 6.06 3.64
C LEU A 63 11.33 6.67 2.35
N ALA A 64 10.01 6.68 2.16
CA ALA A 64 9.38 7.28 0.98
C ALA A 64 9.71 8.77 0.86
N ASP A 65 9.71 9.52 1.96
CA ASP A 65 10.12 10.93 1.95
C ASP A 65 11.60 11.08 1.56
N ALA A 66 12.47 10.30 2.20
CA ALA A 66 13.92 10.39 2.02
C ALA A 66 14.38 9.99 0.61
N GLN A 67 13.66 9.07 -0.04
CA GLN A 67 14.00 8.50 -1.35
C GLN A 67 13.02 8.95 -2.44
N SER A 68 12.22 9.99 -2.20
CA SER A 68 11.17 10.44 -3.12
C SER A 68 11.65 10.83 -4.52
N PHE A 69 12.93 11.20 -4.66
CA PHE A 69 13.55 11.51 -5.94
C PHE A 69 14.11 10.29 -6.68
N ASP A 70 14.23 9.15 -6.01
CA ASP A 70 14.81 7.92 -6.54
C ASP A 70 13.76 6.91 -7.02
N HIS A 71 12.48 7.17 -6.73
CA HIS A 71 11.35 6.27 -7.02
C HIS A 71 10.27 6.96 -7.84
N ASP A 72 9.39 6.14 -8.42
CA ASP A 72 8.25 6.62 -9.18
C ASP A 72 7.33 7.53 -8.33
N PRO A 73 6.91 8.72 -8.84
CA PRO A 73 6.07 9.64 -8.10
C PRO A 73 4.73 9.04 -7.64
N ASP A 74 4.13 8.14 -8.42
CA ASP A 74 2.87 7.49 -8.07
C ASP A 74 3.09 6.42 -6.99
N LEU A 75 4.24 5.72 -6.99
CA LEU A 75 4.62 4.85 -5.88
C LEU A 75 4.78 5.64 -4.57
N ILE A 76 5.41 6.82 -4.62
CA ILE A 76 5.55 7.71 -3.46
C ILE A 76 4.17 8.23 -3.00
N ALA A 77 3.30 8.59 -3.93
CA ALA A 77 1.92 9.00 -3.62
C ALA A 77 1.14 7.87 -2.92
N LEU A 78 1.26 6.63 -3.42
CA LEU A 78 0.68 5.44 -2.79
C LEU A 78 1.18 5.26 -1.35
N CYS A 79 2.50 5.40 -1.12
CA CYS A 79 3.07 5.31 0.22
C CYS A 79 2.45 6.34 1.18
N GLY A 80 2.22 7.56 0.69
CA GLY A 80 1.55 8.63 1.43
C GLY A 80 0.09 8.30 1.77
N ASP A 81 -0.66 7.74 0.84
CA ASP A 81 -2.06 7.37 1.04
C ASP A 81 -2.21 6.16 1.99
N ILE A 82 -1.32 5.16 1.90
CA ILE A 82 -1.21 4.06 2.86
C ILE A 82 -0.98 4.59 4.28
N TYR A 83 -0.02 5.51 4.43
CA TYR A 83 0.28 6.11 5.73
C TYR A 83 -0.91 6.90 6.29
N ARG A 84 -1.59 7.71 5.45
CA ARG A 84 -2.78 8.46 5.85
C ARG A 84 -3.89 7.52 6.32
N PHE A 85 -4.20 6.47 5.55
CA PHE A 85 -5.19 5.47 5.93
C PHE A 85 -4.84 4.80 7.27
N ALA A 86 -3.56 4.47 7.47
CA ALA A 86 -3.10 3.86 8.70
C ALA A 86 -3.28 4.77 9.93
N GLN A 87 -3.09 6.08 9.78
CA GLN A 87 -3.27 7.06 10.86
C GLN A 87 -4.73 7.23 11.30
N GLU A 88 -5.68 7.05 10.37
CA GLU A 88 -7.12 7.08 10.67
C GLU A 88 -7.56 5.78 11.38
N GLY A 89 -6.89 4.67 11.09
CA GLY A 89 -7.16 3.37 11.68
C GLY A 89 -6.47 3.13 13.02
N ARG A 90 -6.98 2.17 13.81
CA ARG A 90 -6.32 1.62 15.00
C ARG A 90 -6.05 0.12 14.87
N GLN A 91 -5.66 -0.32 13.68
CA GLN A 91 -5.37 -1.73 13.43
C GLN A 91 -3.92 -2.04 13.81
N VAL A 92 -3.67 -3.27 14.29
CA VAL A 92 -2.30 -3.74 14.59
C VAL A 92 -1.56 -4.10 13.29
N ARG A 93 -2.32 -4.59 12.30
CA ARG A 93 -1.84 -5.00 10.99
C ARG A 93 -2.80 -4.49 9.93
N TYR A 94 -2.25 -3.99 8.84
CA TYR A 94 -2.99 -3.49 7.70
C TYR A 94 -2.71 -4.39 6.50
N THR A 95 -3.76 -4.67 5.74
CA THR A 95 -3.67 -5.49 4.54
C THR A 95 -4.17 -4.68 3.35
N PHE A 96 -3.37 -4.68 2.30
CA PHE A 96 -3.62 -3.98 1.05
C PHE A 96 -3.70 -4.99 -0.09
N ARG A 97 -4.47 -4.66 -1.12
CA ARG A 97 -4.51 -5.40 -2.39
C ARG A 97 -4.53 -4.43 -3.56
N GLN A 98 -3.96 -4.83 -4.69
CA GLN A 98 -3.97 -4.05 -5.92
C GLN A 98 -4.90 -4.68 -6.94
N VAL A 99 -5.80 -3.88 -7.51
CA VAL A 99 -6.71 -4.25 -8.59
C VAL A 99 -6.29 -3.48 -9.85
N PHE A 100 -6.24 -4.17 -10.98
CA PHE A 100 -5.89 -3.61 -12.30
C PHE A 100 -7.14 -3.46 -13.18
#